data_AF-H2DR01-F1
#
_entry.id   AF-H2DR01-F1
#
_cell.length_a   1.000
_cell.length_b   1.000
_cell.length_c   1.000
_cell.angle_alpha   90.00
_cell.angle_beta   90.00
_cell.angle_gamma   90.00
#
_symmetry.space_group_name_H-M   'P 1'
#
loop_
_entity.id
_entity.type
_entity.pdbx_description
1 polymer ?
#
loop_
_entity_poly.entity_id
_entity_poly.type
_entity_poly.pdbx_seq_one_letter_code
_entity_poly.pdbx_strand_id
1 'polypeptide(L)'
;PLPMPSAHCDMNLGTLFILAISSLMVYTILGSGWASNSKYALIGALRAVAQTISYEVALALIILTLLFAVGGFTLSAFHNTQQTMCLILPMWPLALMWFVSSLAETNRAPFDLTEGESELVSGFNVEYAGGPFALFFLAEYSNILMINTLSTVMFLGSPTPPTL
;
A
#
# COMPACT_ATOMS: atom_id res chain seq x y z
N PRO A 1 2.69 7.57 12.47
CA PRO A 1 3.99 6.86 12.46
C PRO A 1 4.91 7.27 11.31
N LEU A 2 4.36 7.77 10.18
CA LEU A 2 5.17 8.20 9.04
C LEU A 2 6.05 9.41 9.41
N PRO A 3 7.35 9.39 9.08
CA PRO A 3 8.26 10.49 9.35
C PRO A 3 8.09 11.59 8.29
N MET A 4 7.62 12.77 8.72
CA MET A 4 7.55 13.97 7.89
C MET A 4 7.79 15.22 8.74
N PRO A 5 8.99 15.81 8.84
CA PRO A 5 10.34 15.22 8.93
C PRO A 5 10.62 14.56 10.31
N SER A 6 9.76 14.77 11.30
CA SER A 6 9.73 13.98 12.54
C SER A 6 8.54 13.03 12.51
N ALA A 7 8.69 11.86 13.12
CA ALA A 7 7.57 10.92 13.24
C ALA A 7 6.59 11.43 14.30
N HIS A 8 5.28 11.48 13.98
CA HIS A 8 4.25 11.81 14.97
C HIS A 8 4.19 10.81 16.15
N CYS A 9 4.57 9.56 15.88
CA CYS A 9 4.74 8.54 16.91
C CYS A 9 5.91 7.67 16.47
N ASP A 10 7.01 7.75 17.21
CA ASP A 10 8.22 7.00 16.91
C ASP A 10 8.08 5.58 17.45
N MET A 11 7.85 4.63 16.55
CA MET A 11 7.61 3.23 16.86
C MET A 11 8.82 2.41 16.45
N ASN A 12 9.31 1.56 17.34
CA ASN A 12 10.46 0.70 17.06
C ASN A 12 10.21 -0.26 15.87
N LEU A 13 8.96 -0.71 15.69
CA LEU A 13 8.53 -1.61 14.61
C LEU A 13 7.62 -0.91 13.61
N GLY A 14 7.93 0.34 13.25
CA GLY A 14 7.08 1.18 12.42
C GLY A 14 6.77 0.60 11.03
N THR A 15 7.72 -0.07 10.38
CA THR A 15 7.51 -0.70 9.07
C THR A 15 6.56 -1.89 9.13
N LEU A 16 6.74 -2.78 10.13
CA LEU A 16 5.86 -3.93 10.35
C LEU A 16 4.44 -3.51 10.72
N PHE A 17 4.30 -2.42 11.48
CA PHE A 17 2.99 -1.87 11.83
C PHE A 17 2.20 -1.43 10.58
N ILE A 18 2.86 -0.77 9.62
CA ILE A 18 2.21 -0.36 8.37
C ILE A 18 1.78 -1.59 7.55
N LEU A 19 2.63 -2.62 7.49
CA LEU A 19 2.29 -3.88 6.82
C LEU A 19 1.13 -4.61 7.50
N ALA A 20 1.02 -4.54 8.83
CA ALA A 20 -0.12 -5.11 9.53
C ALA A 20 -1.41 -4.37 9.16
N ILE A 21 -1.39 -3.04 9.09
CA ILE A 21 -2.58 -2.26 8.71
C ILE A 21 -3.00 -2.52 7.27
N SER A 22 -2.07 -2.64 6.32
CA SER A 22 -2.42 -2.99 4.93
C SER A 22 -3.16 -4.33 4.86
N SER A 23 -2.72 -5.34 5.61
CA SER A 23 -3.37 -6.66 5.64
C SER A 23 -4.80 -6.61 6.15
N LEU A 24 -5.13 -5.64 7.01
CA LEU A 24 -6.48 -5.47 7.53
C LEU A 24 -7.46 -4.93 6.47
N MET A 25 -6.98 -4.20 5.46
CA MET A 25 -7.83 -3.61 4.42
C MET A 25 -8.55 -4.67 3.59
N VAL A 26 -7.94 -5.84 3.41
CA VAL A 26 -8.52 -6.98 2.66
C VAL A 26 -9.86 -7.42 3.26
N TYR A 27 -10.01 -7.39 4.59
CA TYR A 27 -11.25 -7.77 5.25
C TYR A 27 -12.40 -6.81 4.94
N THR A 28 -12.10 -5.53 4.70
CA THR A 28 -13.13 -4.54 4.36
C THR A 28 -13.72 -4.79 2.97
N ILE A 29 -12.88 -5.23 2.01
CA ILE A 29 -13.29 -5.60 0.65
C ILE A 29 -14.10 -6.90 0.67
N LEU A 30 -13.66 -7.90 1.43
CA LEU A 30 -14.40 -9.16 1.56
C LEU A 30 -15.75 -8.94 2.26
N GLY A 31 -15.77 -8.16 3.34
CA GLY A 31 -16.96 -7.86 4.11
C GLY A 31 -18.00 -7.11 3.27
N SER A 32 -17.58 -6.15 2.46
CA SER A 32 -18.48 -5.37 1.62
C SER A 32 -19.12 -6.21 0.50
N GLY A 33 -18.34 -7.08 -0.14
CA GLY A 33 -18.83 -7.98 -1.20
C GLY A 33 -19.66 -9.16 -0.69
N TRP A 34 -19.48 -9.57 0.57
CA TRP A 34 -20.37 -10.57 1.20
C TRP A 34 -21.69 -9.96 1.66
N ALA A 35 -21.65 -8.74 2.19
CA ALA A 35 -22.84 -8.04 2.70
C ALA A 35 -23.84 -7.62 1.60
N SER A 36 -23.37 -7.45 0.35
CA SER A 36 -24.23 -7.11 -0.80
C SER A 36 -25.12 -8.27 -1.26
N ASN A 37 -24.85 -9.53 -0.89
CA ASN A 37 -25.75 -10.64 -1.22
C ASN A 37 -26.04 -10.82 -2.74
N SER A 38 -25.25 -10.23 -3.64
CA SER A 38 -25.26 -10.53 -5.07
C SER A 38 -24.07 -11.37 -5.49
N LYS A 39 -24.32 -12.34 -6.37
CA LYS A 39 -23.30 -13.29 -6.83
C LYS A 39 -22.15 -12.58 -7.58
N TYR A 40 -22.46 -11.53 -8.34
CA TYR A 40 -21.45 -10.78 -9.10
C TYR A 40 -20.56 -9.94 -8.19
N ALA A 41 -21.11 -9.26 -7.19
CA ALA A 41 -20.33 -8.49 -6.22
C ALA A 41 -19.42 -9.40 -5.39
N LEU A 42 -19.92 -10.59 -4.98
CA LEU A 42 -19.11 -11.56 -4.25
C LEU A 42 -17.94 -12.10 -5.09
N ILE A 43 -18.17 -12.40 -6.37
CA ILE A 43 -17.11 -12.87 -7.29
C ILE A 43 -16.06 -11.76 -7.52
N GLY A 44 -16.50 -10.51 -7.67
CA GLY A 44 -15.60 -9.34 -7.77
C GLY A 44 -14.75 -9.16 -6.51
N ALA A 45 -15.37 -9.24 -5.33
CA ALA A 45 -14.66 -9.15 -4.06
C ALA A 45 -13.66 -10.30 -3.86
N LEU A 46 -14.01 -11.54 -4.23
CA LEU A 46 -13.07 -12.68 -4.15
C LEU A 46 -11.86 -12.51 -5.06
N ARG A 47 -12.04 -11.96 -6.27
CA ARG A 47 -10.92 -11.62 -7.17
C ARG A 47 -10.02 -10.54 -6.56
N ALA A 48 -10.62 -9.51 -5.97
CA ALA A 48 -9.90 -8.45 -5.28
C ALA A 48 -9.08 -8.95 -4.11
N VAL A 49 -9.67 -9.84 -3.30
CA VAL A 49 -9.00 -10.46 -2.16
C VAL A 49 -7.84 -11.34 -2.62
N ALA A 50 -8.03 -12.15 -3.66
CA ALA A 50 -6.96 -12.98 -4.21
C ALA A 50 -5.78 -12.12 -4.72
N GLN A 51 -6.08 -11.03 -5.43
CA GLN A 51 -5.09 -10.08 -5.92
C GLN A 51 -4.33 -9.44 -4.75
N THR A 52 -5.02 -8.76 -3.84
CA THR A 52 -4.41 -8.05 -2.72
C THR A 52 -3.50 -8.96 -1.87
N ILE A 53 -3.96 -10.17 -1.50
CA ILE A 53 -3.14 -11.12 -0.74
C ILE A 53 -1.88 -11.54 -1.51
N SER A 54 -2.00 -11.82 -2.82
CA SER A 54 -0.84 -12.25 -3.62
C SER A 54 0.26 -11.19 -3.71
N TYR A 55 -0.11 -9.91 -3.87
CA TYR A 55 0.85 -8.81 -3.94
C TYR A 55 1.33 -8.36 -2.56
N GLU A 56 0.55 -8.58 -1.51
CA GLU A 56 0.98 -8.32 -0.14
C GLU A 56 2.18 -9.19 0.28
N VAL A 57 2.18 -10.47 -0.11
CA VAL A 57 3.34 -11.35 0.14
C VAL A 57 4.60 -10.83 -0.58
N ALA A 58 4.45 -10.34 -1.81
CA ALA A 58 5.56 -9.76 -2.56
C ALA A 58 6.08 -8.48 -1.90
N LEU A 59 5.19 -7.58 -1.46
CA LEU A 59 5.54 -6.36 -0.74
C LEU A 59 6.26 -6.65 0.58
N ALA A 60 5.79 -7.65 1.35
CA ALA A 60 6.43 -8.07 2.59
C ALA A 60 7.87 -8.54 2.36
N LEU A 61 8.11 -9.33 1.31
CA LEU A 61 9.45 -9.79 0.94
C LEU A 61 10.35 -8.64 0.48
N ILE A 62 9.82 -7.68 -0.31
CA ILE A 62 10.60 -6.51 -0.72
C ILE A 62 10.98 -5.67 0.50
N ILE A 63 10.03 -5.39 1.41
CA ILE A 63 10.32 -4.68 2.66
C ILE A 63 11.37 -5.41 3.48
N LEU A 64 11.29 -6.75 3.58
CA LEU A 64 12.29 -7.54 4.28
C LEU A 64 13.70 -7.33 3.71
N THR A 65 13.85 -7.32 2.37
CA THR A 65 15.16 -7.05 1.75
C THR A 65 15.66 -5.64 2.04
N LEU A 66 14.77 -4.63 2.07
CA LEU A 66 15.13 -3.26 2.42
C LEU A 66 15.54 -3.13 3.89
N LEU A 67 14.88 -3.88 4.78
CA LEU A 67 15.22 -3.91 6.20
C LEU A 67 16.61 -4.49 6.44
N PHE A 68 17.04 -5.49 5.67
CA PHE A 68 18.41 -5.98 5.73
C PHE A 68 19.44 -4.94 5.27
N ALA A 69 19.09 -4.09 4.29
CA ALA A 69 19.96 -3.02 3.83
C ALA A 69 20.06 -1.87 4.86
N VAL A 70 18.96 -1.56 5.56
CA VAL A 70 18.89 -0.45 6.52
C VAL A 70 19.38 -0.84 7.92
N GLY A 71 19.18 -2.09 8.33
CA GLY A 71 19.59 -2.62 9.63
C GLY A 71 18.63 -2.28 10.79
N GLY A 72 17.44 -1.73 10.51
CA GLY A 72 16.45 -1.37 11.53
C GLY A 72 15.02 -1.33 10.99
N PHE A 73 14.04 -1.49 11.89
CA PHE A 73 12.60 -1.51 11.57
C PHE A 73 11.90 -0.14 11.76
N THR A 74 12.63 0.85 12.25
CA THR A 74 12.12 2.22 12.40
C THR A 74 12.10 2.92 11.04
N LEU A 75 11.05 3.70 10.78
CA LEU A 75 10.98 4.52 9.56
C LEU A 75 12.01 5.66 9.58
N SER A 76 12.47 6.09 10.76
CA SER A 76 13.56 7.04 10.91
C SER A 76 14.92 6.47 10.48
N ALA A 77 15.14 5.16 10.59
CA ALA A 77 16.37 4.53 10.11
C ALA A 77 16.53 4.66 8.59
N PHE A 78 15.44 4.54 7.82
CA PHE A 78 15.46 4.75 6.36
C PHE A 78 15.99 6.13 6.00
N HIS A 79 15.51 7.15 6.70
CA HIS A 79 15.97 8.53 6.50
C HIS A 79 17.47 8.68 6.77
N ASN A 80 17.99 8.10 7.86
CA ASN A 80 19.42 8.14 8.19
C ASN A 80 20.28 7.43 7.14
N THR A 81 19.83 6.29 6.60
CA THR A 81 20.57 5.56 5.58
C THR A 81 20.61 6.26 4.22
N GLN A 82 19.62 7.10 3.93
CA GLN A 82 19.48 7.81 2.67
C GLN A 82 20.20 9.17 2.64
N GLN A 83 20.92 9.55 3.69
CA GLN A 83 21.63 10.84 3.75
C GLN A 83 22.74 10.98 2.70
N THR A 84 23.43 9.88 2.37
CA THR A 84 24.55 9.90 1.41
C THR A 84 24.09 9.69 -0.03
N MET A 85 23.13 8.79 -0.24
CA MET A 85 22.58 8.44 -1.55
C MET A 85 21.15 7.94 -1.40
N CYS A 86 20.26 8.30 -2.34
CA CYS A 86 18.91 7.74 -2.39
C CYS A 86 18.95 6.23 -2.62
N LEU A 87 18.13 5.48 -1.87
CA LEU A 87 18.11 4.01 -1.91
C LEU A 87 17.61 3.45 -3.26
N ILE A 88 16.95 4.28 -4.07
CA ILE A 88 16.49 3.93 -5.42
C ILE A 88 17.64 3.56 -6.37
N LEU A 89 18.82 4.18 -6.22
CA LEU A 89 19.97 3.94 -7.09
C LEU A 89 20.62 2.57 -6.87
N PRO A 90 21.02 2.17 -5.64
CA PRO A 90 21.59 0.84 -5.41
C PRO A 90 20.56 -0.28 -5.60
N MET A 91 19.28 -0.01 -5.31
CA MET A 91 18.21 -1.03 -5.31
C MET A 91 17.16 -0.79 -6.40
N TRP A 92 17.58 -0.32 -7.57
CA TRP A 92 16.68 0.01 -8.68
C TRP A 92 15.72 -1.13 -9.12
N PRO A 93 16.08 -2.44 -9.12
CA PRO A 93 15.16 -3.49 -9.53
C PRO A 93 14.11 -3.75 -8.45
N LEU A 94 14.49 -3.62 -7.17
CA LEU A 94 13.57 -3.71 -6.05
C LEU A 94 12.60 -2.54 -6.04
N ALA A 95 13.07 -1.33 -6.37
CA ALA A 95 12.19 -0.16 -6.51
C ALA A 95 11.16 -0.34 -7.64
N LEU A 96 11.55 -0.94 -8.77
CA LEU A 96 10.61 -1.27 -9.85
C LEU A 96 9.60 -2.35 -9.43
N MET A 97 10.05 -3.43 -8.80
CA MET A 97 9.14 -4.47 -8.29
C MET A 97 8.20 -3.93 -7.21
N TRP A 98 8.70 -3.05 -6.34
CA TRP A 98 7.90 -2.34 -5.34
C TRP A 98 6.81 -1.51 -6.00
N PHE A 99 7.18 -0.70 -7.00
CA PHE A 99 6.23 0.15 -7.71
C PHE A 99 5.11 -0.65 -8.37
N VAL A 100 5.44 -1.73 -9.09
CA VAL A 100 4.44 -2.62 -9.70
C VAL A 100 3.55 -3.28 -8.65
N SER A 101 4.14 -3.74 -7.55
CA SER A 101 3.37 -4.39 -6.48
C SER A 101 2.43 -3.41 -5.76
N SER A 102 2.87 -2.17 -5.53
CA SER A 102 2.05 -1.11 -4.93
C SER A 102 0.87 -0.67 -5.81
N LEU A 103 1.05 -0.68 -7.14
CA LEU A 103 -0.03 -0.43 -8.10
C LEU A 103 -1.08 -1.55 -8.06
N ALA A 104 -0.61 -2.80 -7.94
CA ALA A 104 -1.50 -3.96 -7.87
C ALA A 104 -2.27 -4.05 -6.53
N GLU A 105 -1.64 -3.66 -5.42
CA GLU A 105 -2.30 -3.59 -4.11
C GLU A 105 -3.41 -2.52 -4.07
N THR A 106 -3.19 -1.38 -4.75
CA THR A 106 -4.17 -0.30 -4.85
C THR A 106 -5.25 -0.54 -5.92
N ASN A 107 -5.26 -1.71 -6.56
CA ASN A 107 -6.21 -2.09 -7.63
C ASN A 107 -6.27 -1.08 -8.79
N ARG A 108 -5.18 -0.37 -9.09
CA ARG A 108 -5.17 0.64 -10.17
C ARG A 108 -4.73 0.01 -11.49
N ALA A 109 -5.21 0.61 -12.58
CA ALA A 109 -4.84 0.22 -13.94
C ALA A 109 -3.31 0.13 -14.09
N PRO A 110 -2.75 -0.96 -14.64
CA PRO A 110 -3.40 -2.03 -15.40
C PRO A 110 -3.96 -3.22 -14.59
N PHE A 111 -3.88 -3.20 -13.26
CA PHE A 111 -4.31 -4.28 -12.37
C PHE A 111 -5.71 -4.06 -11.78
N ASP A 112 -6.57 -3.35 -12.50
CA ASP A 112 -7.93 -3.05 -12.07
C ASP A 112 -8.91 -4.18 -12.49
N LEU A 113 -8.66 -5.38 -11.98
CA LEU A 113 -9.50 -6.56 -12.23
C LEU A 113 -10.77 -6.58 -11.36
N THR A 114 -10.84 -5.68 -10.39
CA THR A 114 -11.83 -5.65 -9.32
C THR A 114 -12.97 -4.70 -9.62
N GLU A 115 -12.68 -3.59 -10.30
CA GLU A 115 -13.67 -2.61 -10.74
C GLU A 115 -14.09 -2.83 -12.20
N GLY A 116 -13.31 -3.62 -12.97
CA GLY A 116 -13.52 -4.02 -14.36
C GLY A 116 -14.95 -3.85 -14.88
N GLU A 117 -15.24 -2.64 -15.36
CA GLU A 117 -16.56 -2.20 -15.83
C GLU A 117 -17.07 -3.06 -17.00
N SER A 118 -16.14 -3.61 -17.78
CA SER A 118 -16.38 -4.52 -18.90
C SER A 118 -16.82 -5.93 -18.48
N GLU A 119 -16.45 -6.38 -17.27
CA GLU A 119 -16.68 -7.75 -16.80
C GLU A 119 -17.76 -7.82 -15.71
N LEU A 120 -17.84 -6.82 -14.85
CA LEU A 120 -18.65 -6.85 -13.63
C LEU A 120 -19.54 -5.61 -13.45
N VAL A 121 -19.64 -4.71 -14.44
CA VAL A 121 -20.57 -3.55 -14.45
C VAL A 121 -20.43 -2.66 -13.18
N SER A 122 -19.23 -2.63 -12.56
CA SER A 122 -18.82 -1.95 -11.30
C SER A 122 -18.52 -2.81 -10.06
N GLY A 123 -18.45 -4.15 -10.19
CA GLY A 123 -17.77 -5.00 -9.20
C GLY A 123 -18.45 -5.09 -7.82
N PHE A 124 -17.70 -4.79 -6.75
CA PHE A 124 -18.17 -4.92 -5.35
C PHE A 124 -18.95 -3.68 -4.83
N ASN A 125 -18.92 -2.56 -5.57
CA ASN A 125 -19.58 -1.31 -5.18
C ASN A 125 -21.00 -1.16 -5.74
N VAL A 126 -21.47 -2.11 -6.56
CA VAL A 126 -22.74 -2.05 -7.32
C VAL A 126 -23.96 -1.73 -6.46
N GLU A 127 -23.95 -2.12 -5.19
CA GLU A 127 -25.11 -1.99 -4.30
C GLU A 127 -25.01 -0.86 -3.29
N TYR A 128 -23.85 -0.23 -3.17
CA TYR A 128 -23.67 0.87 -2.23
C TYR A 128 -24.02 2.19 -2.91
N ALA A 129 -25.00 2.92 -2.37
CA ALA A 129 -25.43 4.22 -2.88
C ALA A 129 -25.08 5.37 -1.92
N GLY A 130 -24.69 6.52 -2.47
CA GLY A 130 -24.51 7.76 -1.70
C GLY A 130 -23.33 7.74 -0.73
N GLY A 131 -23.60 7.71 0.57
CA GLY A 131 -22.59 7.86 1.64
C GLY A 131 -21.57 6.71 1.73
N PRO A 132 -22.01 5.44 1.86
CA PRO A 132 -21.11 4.28 1.89
C PRO A 132 -20.23 4.17 0.64
N PHE A 133 -20.76 4.53 -0.53
CA PHE A 133 -20.01 4.60 -1.79
C PHE A 133 -18.86 5.62 -1.70
N ALA A 134 -19.15 6.83 -1.23
CA ALA A 134 -18.13 7.87 -1.06
C ALA A 134 -17.00 7.45 -0.10
N LEU A 135 -17.32 6.65 0.94
CA LEU A 135 -16.32 6.13 1.87
C LEU A 135 -15.37 5.12 1.22
N PHE A 136 -15.83 4.30 0.27
CA PHE A 136 -14.95 3.38 -0.47
C PHE A 136 -13.92 4.13 -1.31
N PHE A 137 -14.36 5.12 -2.09
CA PHE A 137 -13.43 5.94 -2.89
C PHE A 137 -12.46 6.70 -2.00
N LEU A 138 -12.95 7.31 -0.91
CA LEU A 138 -12.07 8.01 0.02
C LEU A 138 -11.04 7.08 0.66
N ALA A 139 -11.45 5.86 1.03
CA ALA A 139 -10.53 4.85 1.57
C ALA A 139 -9.48 4.42 0.53
N GLU A 140 -9.89 4.15 -0.72
CA GLU A 140 -8.98 3.77 -1.80
C GLU A 140 -7.96 4.88 -2.10
N TYR A 141 -8.41 6.13 -2.26
CA TYR A 141 -7.52 7.27 -2.48
C TYR A 141 -6.61 7.53 -1.28
N SER A 142 -7.10 7.34 -0.05
CA SER A 142 -6.24 7.43 1.14
C SER A 142 -5.16 6.36 1.15
N ASN A 143 -5.46 5.14 0.68
CA ASN A 143 -4.49 4.06 0.55
C ASN A 143 -3.44 4.38 -0.52
N ILE A 144 -3.87 4.94 -1.67
CA ILE A 144 -2.96 5.40 -2.72
C ILE A 144 -1.99 6.47 -2.18
N LEU A 145 -2.49 7.44 -1.42
CA LEU A 145 -1.62 8.45 -0.82
C LEU A 145 -0.67 7.80 0.19
N MET A 146 -1.16 6.91 1.05
CA MET A 146 -0.35 6.20 2.04
C MET A 146 0.80 5.41 1.38
N ILE A 147 0.53 4.56 0.39
CA ILE A 147 1.56 3.73 -0.24
C ILE A 147 2.60 4.57 -1.00
N ASN A 148 2.18 5.70 -1.59
CA ASN A 148 3.10 6.65 -2.23
C ASN A 148 3.96 7.40 -1.21
N THR A 149 3.41 7.82 -0.08
CA THR A 149 4.24 8.40 1.00
C THR A 149 5.21 7.38 1.58
N LEU A 150 4.80 6.11 1.66
CA LEU A 150 5.67 5.03 2.12
C LEU A 150 6.80 4.77 1.11
N SER A 151 6.51 4.77 -0.19
CA SER A 151 7.51 4.58 -1.23
C SER A 151 8.55 5.70 -1.26
N THR A 152 8.14 6.95 -1.05
CA THR A 152 9.07 8.08 -0.95
C THR A 152 9.95 7.98 0.28
N VAL A 153 9.41 7.63 1.45
CA VAL A 153 10.21 7.39 2.66
C VAL A 153 11.19 6.23 2.47
N MET A 154 10.79 5.14 1.81
CA MET A 154 11.65 3.96 1.65
C MET A 154 12.72 4.09 0.56
N PHE A 155 12.47 4.83 -0.53
CA PHE A 155 13.41 4.90 -1.66
C PHE A 155 13.98 6.29 -1.95
N LEU A 156 13.24 7.36 -1.64
CA LEU A 156 13.48 8.74 -2.07
C LEU A 156 13.58 9.69 -0.87
N GLY A 157 14.30 9.29 0.19
CA GLY A 157 14.58 10.18 1.31
C GLY A 157 15.33 11.43 0.86
N SER A 158 14.87 12.58 1.34
CA SER A 158 15.59 13.84 1.14
C SER A 158 16.74 13.93 2.15
N PRO A 159 17.96 14.29 1.72
CA PRO A 159 19.02 14.63 2.67
C PRO A 159 18.61 15.88 3.44
N THR A 160 18.56 15.78 4.77
CA THR A 160 18.43 16.98 5.60
C THR A 160 19.64 17.88 5.37
N PRO A 161 19.46 19.16 5.00
CA PRO A 161 20.59 20.08 4.98
C PRO A 161 21.22 20.10 6.37
N PRO A 162 22.57 20.13 6.47
CA PRO A 162 23.23 20.24 7.76
C PRO A 162 22.67 21.49 8.44
N THR A 163 22.04 21.30 9.60
CA THR A 163 21.62 22.41 10.45
C THR A 163 22.88 23.18 10.82
N LEU A 164 22.98 24.43 10.37
CA LEU A 164 23.95 25.41 10.88
C LEU A 164 23.76 25.61 12.39
#